data_AF-A0A346CE86-F1
#
_entry.id   AF-A0A346CE86-F1
#
_cell.length_a   1.000
_cell.length_b   1.000
_cell.length_c   1.000
_cell.angle_alpha   90.00
_cell.angle_beta   90.00
_cell.angle_gamma   90.00
#
_symmetry.space_group_name_H-M   'P 1'
#
loop_
_entity.id
_entity.type
_entity.pdbx_description
1 polymer ?
#
loop_
_entity_poly.entity_id
_entity_poly.type
_entity_poly.pdbx_seq_one_letter_code
_entity_poly.pdbx_strand_id
1 'polypeptide(L)'
;MANVSPVGPFCWYADGSVRMSYDEDPYCREGSHPDDLLDIMRKVGFGPMEDPDADEDEVKSLTPAKFALAHHVTGVRLTRRLLETAEFTCGLVPKRPATSWLRA
;
A
#
# COMPACT_ATOMS: atom_id res chain seq x y z
N MET A 1 3.77 22.37 -11.22
CA MET A 1 3.12 21.06 -11.37
C MET A 1 4.12 20.00 -10.96
N ALA A 2 3.94 19.38 -9.78
CA ALA A 2 4.76 18.25 -9.40
C ALA A 2 4.22 17.01 -10.13
N ASN A 3 5.02 16.45 -11.03
CA ASN A 3 4.79 15.15 -11.64
C ASN A 3 5.03 14.08 -10.55
N VAL A 4 4.07 13.90 -9.63
CA VAL A 4 4.08 12.76 -8.71
C VAL A 4 3.76 11.54 -9.56
N SER A 5 4.79 10.74 -9.86
CA SER A 5 4.57 9.34 -10.23
C SER A 5 3.92 8.67 -9.02
N PRO A 6 2.70 8.12 -9.14
CA PRO A 6 1.96 7.58 -8.01
C PRO A 6 2.44 6.18 -7.60
N VAL A 7 3.54 5.70 -8.17
CA VAL A 7 4.00 4.31 -8.04
C VAL A 7 4.96 4.21 -6.85
N GLY A 8 4.42 4.40 -5.65
CA GLY A 8 5.06 3.95 -4.43
C GLY A 8 4.36 2.68 -3.94
N PRO A 9 5.08 1.71 -3.36
CA PRO A 9 4.46 0.51 -2.80
C PRO A 9 3.47 0.87 -1.69
N PHE A 10 2.44 0.06 -1.51
CA PHE A 10 1.64 0.10 -0.29
C PHE A 10 2.51 -0.39 0.87
N CYS A 11 2.60 0.39 1.94
CA CYS A 11 3.37 0.02 3.13
C CYS A 11 2.54 0.23 4.40
N TRP A 12 2.39 -0.84 5.17
CA TRP A 12 1.85 -0.80 6.52
C TRP A 12 2.97 -0.92 7.54
N TYR A 13 3.18 0.16 8.29
CA TYR A 13 4.12 0.20 9.41
C TYR A 13 3.40 -0.02 10.74
N ALA A 14 4.02 -0.80 11.63
CA ALA A 14 3.65 -0.92 13.03
C ALA A 14 4.92 -0.79 13.87
N ASP A 15 4.92 0.09 14.87
CA ASP A 15 6.04 0.33 15.78
C ASP A 15 7.39 0.57 15.07
N GLY A 16 7.36 1.37 14.00
CA GLY A 16 8.55 1.73 13.23
C GLY A 16 9.08 0.62 12.30
N SER A 17 8.39 -0.52 12.22
CA SER A 17 8.77 -1.66 11.37
C SER A 17 7.73 -1.90 10.28
N VAL A 18 8.17 -2.27 9.08
CA VAL A 18 7.25 -2.70 8.01
C VAL A 18 6.62 -4.02 8.41
N ARG A 19 5.30 -4.00 8.60
CA ARG A 19 4.53 -5.18 8.92
C ARG A 19 4.11 -5.92 7.66
N MET A 20 3.60 -5.18 6.67
CA MET A 20 3.30 -5.68 5.34
C MET A 20 3.54 -4.59 4.29
N SER A 21 4.11 -4.94 3.14
CA SER A 21 4.17 -4.09 1.96
C SER A 21 3.99 -4.88 0.66
N TYR A 22 3.50 -4.23 -0.39
CA TYR A 22 3.48 -4.77 -1.76
C TYR A 22 3.61 -3.63 -2.77
N ASP A 23 4.10 -3.94 -3.98
CA ASP A 23 4.32 -2.95 -5.03
C ASP A 23 3.14 -2.91 -6.03
N GLU A 24 3.38 -3.10 -7.32
CA GLU A 24 2.31 -3.18 -8.33
C GLU A 24 1.43 -4.42 -8.15
N ASP A 25 2.06 -5.55 -7.81
CA ASP A 25 1.38 -6.81 -7.53
C ASP A 25 1.06 -6.95 -6.02
N PRO A 26 -0.20 -6.86 -5.61
CA PRO A 26 -0.62 -7.02 -4.21
C PRO A 26 -0.49 -8.46 -3.68
N TYR A 27 -0.19 -9.43 -4.54
CA TYR A 27 0.06 -10.81 -4.15
C TYR A 27 1.53 -11.05 -3.81
N CYS A 28 2.45 -10.22 -4.32
CA CYS A 28 3.84 -10.17 -3.91
C CYS A 28 4.02 -9.30 -2.64
N ARG A 29 3.78 -9.89 -1.47
CA ARG A 29 3.87 -9.20 -0.16
C ARG A 29 5.18 -9.48 0.55
N GLU A 30 5.72 -8.45 1.19
CA GLU A 30 6.92 -8.49 2.02
C GLU A 30 6.62 -7.93 3.42
N GLY A 31 7.57 -8.08 4.35
CA GLY A 31 7.49 -7.53 5.71
C GLY A 31 7.57 -8.61 6.78
N SER A 32 7.41 -8.19 8.04
CA SER A 32 7.48 -9.13 9.17
C SER A 32 6.27 -10.06 9.29
N HIS A 33 5.10 -9.60 8.82
CA HIS A 33 3.84 -10.36 8.85
C HIS A 33 3.06 -10.12 7.55
N PRO A 34 3.57 -10.62 6.41
CA PRO A 34 3.05 -10.28 5.08
C PRO A 34 1.62 -10.78 4.84
N ASP A 35 1.15 -11.77 5.59
CA ASP A 35 -0.14 -12.43 5.36
C ASP A 35 -1.26 -12.03 6.36
N ASP A 36 -0.96 -11.21 7.37
CA ASP A 36 -1.92 -10.78 8.41
C ASP A 36 -3.18 -10.12 7.83
N LEU A 37 -3.09 -9.52 6.65
CA LEU A 37 -4.16 -8.77 6.01
C LEU A 37 -4.87 -9.51 4.88
N LEU A 38 -4.53 -10.78 4.60
CA LEU A 38 -5.09 -11.55 3.49
C LEU A 38 -6.62 -11.64 3.52
N ASP A 39 -7.19 -11.90 4.69
CA ASP A 39 -8.65 -11.97 4.87
C ASP A 39 -9.33 -10.64 4.55
N ILE A 40 -8.68 -9.54 4.90
CA ILE A 40 -9.19 -8.20 4.67
C ILE A 40 -9.06 -7.83 3.20
N MET A 41 -7.91 -8.10 2.57
CA MET A 41 -7.68 -7.85 1.16
C MET A 41 -8.77 -8.53 0.32
N ARG A 42 -9.07 -9.81 0.59
CA ARG A 42 -10.18 -10.52 -0.07
C ARG A 42 -11.52 -9.83 0.15
N LYS A 43 -11.82 -9.41 1.38
CA LYS A 43 -13.09 -8.73 1.71
C LYS A 43 -13.26 -7.38 1.02
N VAL A 44 -12.17 -6.64 0.79
CA VAL A 44 -12.22 -5.30 0.20
C VAL A 44 -12.10 -5.30 -1.33
N GLY A 45 -12.06 -6.49 -1.96
CA GLY A 45 -12.11 -6.63 -3.40
C GLY A 45 -10.76 -6.81 -4.09
N PHE A 46 -9.71 -7.20 -3.35
CA PHE A 46 -8.60 -7.87 -4.02
C PHE A 46 -9.13 -9.22 -4.50
N GLY A 47 -9.10 -9.44 -5.81
CA GLY A 47 -9.70 -10.60 -6.48
C GLY A 47 -9.13 -11.95 -6.02
N PRO A 48 -9.59 -13.07 -6.61
CA PRO A 48 -8.95 -14.35 -6.42
C PRO A 48 -7.46 -14.27 -6.81
N MET A 49 -6.59 -14.98 -6.08
CA MET A 49 -5.12 -14.89 -6.23
C MET A 49 -4.59 -15.27 -7.62
N GLU A 50 -5.39 -15.87 -8.48
CA GLU A 50 -5.06 -16.25 -9.85
C GLU A 50 -6.37 -16.32 -10.62
N ASP A 51 -6.81 -15.22 -11.22
CA ASP A 51 -7.66 -15.35 -12.42
C ASP A 51 -6.77 -14.97 -13.62
N PRO A 52 -6.22 -15.95 -14.34
CA PRO A 52 -5.38 -15.70 -15.51
C PRO A 52 -6.16 -15.07 -16.67
N ASP A 53 -7.49 -15.03 -16.59
CA ASP A 53 -8.38 -14.44 -17.59
C ASP A 53 -8.94 -13.06 -17.16
N ALA A 54 -8.52 -12.52 -16.01
CA ALA A 54 -8.93 -11.18 -15.58
C ALA A 54 -8.35 -10.11 -16.51
N ASP A 55 -9.24 -9.31 -17.11
CA ASP A 55 -8.88 -8.22 -18.00
C ASP A 55 -7.87 -7.28 -17.30
N GLU A 56 -6.82 -6.83 -18.00
CA GLU A 56 -5.84 -5.87 -17.48
C GLU A 56 -6.50 -4.58 -16.96
N ASP A 57 -7.71 -4.26 -17.43
CA ASP A 57 -8.52 -3.13 -16.98
C ASP A 57 -9.21 -3.36 -15.62
N GLU A 58 -9.44 -4.61 -15.20
CA GLU A 58 -9.93 -4.95 -13.85
C GLU A 58 -8.82 -4.80 -12.80
N VAL A 59 -7.59 -5.17 -13.17
CA VAL A 59 -6.37 -4.91 -12.37
C VAL A 59 -6.13 -3.39 -12.19
N LYS A 60 -6.49 -2.57 -13.18
CA LYS A 60 -6.38 -1.09 -13.12
C LYS A 60 -7.32 -0.40 -12.12
N SER A 61 -8.32 -1.07 -11.54
CA SER A 61 -9.18 -0.47 -10.52
C SER A 61 -9.10 -1.13 -9.15
N LEU A 62 -7.91 -1.58 -8.71
CA LEU A 62 -7.69 -1.88 -7.29
C LEU A 62 -7.68 -0.63 -6.40
N THR A 63 -7.78 0.58 -6.96
CA THR A 63 -7.76 1.84 -6.22
C THR A 63 -8.79 1.89 -5.07
N PRO A 64 -10.08 1.54 -5.25
CA PRO A 64 -11.04 1.50 -4.16
C PRO A 64 -10.67 0.46 -3.09
N ALA A 65 -10.18 -0.71 -3.50
CA ALA A 65 -9.72 -1.77 -2.59
C ALA A 65 -8.50 -1.32 -1.76
N LYS A 66 -7.54 -0.61 -2.37
CA LYS A 66 -6.39 0.01 -1.71
C LYS A 66 -6.83 1.05 -0.67
N PHE A 67 -7.80 1.91 -0.99
CA PHE A 67 -8.37 2.86 -0.02
C PHE A 67 -9.12 2.17 1.12
N ALA A 68 -9.87 1.12 0.83
CA ALA A 68 -10.59 0.34 1.84
C ALA A 68 -9.62 -0.41 2.77
N LEU A 69 -8.53 -0.95 2.24
CA LEU A 69 -7.45 -1.56 3.02
C LEU A 69 -6.75 -0.52 3.91
N ALA A 70 -6.41 0.64 3.35
CA ALA A 70 -5.83 1.76 4.10
C ALA A 70 -6.74 2.21 5.25
N HIS A 71 -8.05 2.32 5.01
CA HIS A 71 -9.03 2.60 6.04
C HIS A 71 -9.06 1.50 7.10
N HIS A 72 -9.03 0.22 6.71
CA HIS A 72 -9.03 -0.87 7.69
C HIS A 72 -7.83 -0.80 8.65
N VAL A 73 -6.62 -0.56 8.13
CA VAL A 73 -5.41 -0.56 8.97
C VAL A 73 -5.22 0.72 9.77
N THR A 74 -5.76 1.86 9.30
CA THR A 74 -5.59 3.16 9.98
C THR A 74 -6.81 3.62 10.78
N GLY A 75 -7.99 3.06 10.52
CA GLY A 75 -9.27 3.60 10.98
C GLY A 75 -9.67 4.93 10.31
N VAL A 76 -8.87 5.44 9.37
CA VAL A 76 -9.10 6.74 8.73
C VAL A 76 -9.77 6.54 7.37
N ARG A 77 -10.99 7.05 7.25
CA ARG A 77 -11.70 7.07 5.96
C ARG A 77 -11.21 8.25 5.12
N LEU A 78 -10.34 7.97 4.16
CA LEU A 78 -9.88 8.97 3.19
C LEU A 78 -11.06 9.45 2.32
N THR A 79 -11.31 10.74 2.33
CA THR A 79 -12.31 11.40 1.50
C THR A 79 -11.69 12.66 0.89
N ARG A 80 -12.24 13.12 -0.23
CA ARG A 80 -11.80 14.36 -0.86
C ARG A 80 -11.80 15.54 0.13
N ARG A 81 -12.90 15.72 0.86
CA ARG A 81 -13.01 16.78 1.87
C ARG A 81 -11.94 16.66 2.95
N LEU A 82 -11.68 15.44 3.45
CA LEU A 82 -10.62 15.24 4.44
C LEU A 82 -9.27 15.68 3.91
N LEU A 83 -8.92 15.30 2.67
CA LEU A 83 -7.65 15.70 2.06
C LEU A 83 -7.54 17.21 1.82
N GLU A 84 -8.66 17.87 1.52
CA GLU A 84 -8.71 19.31 1.25
C GLU A 84 -8.72 20.18 2.52
N THR A 85 -9.21 19.66 3.65
CA THR A 85 -9.44 20.47 4.87
C THR A 85 -8.67 20.02 6.10
N ALA A 86 -8.05 18.84 6.10
CA ALA A 86 -7.32 18.37 7.26
C ALA A 86 -6.00 19.15 7.44
N GLU A 87 -5.65 19.43 8.69
CA GLU A 87 -4.31 19.86 9.04
C GLU A 87 -3.41 18.62 9.16
N PHE A 88 -2.29 18.63 8.43
CA PHE A 88 -1.33 17.53 8.43
C PHE A 88 -0.11 17.91 9.26
N THR A 89 0.26 17.06 10.21
CA THR A 89 1.58 17.14 10.86
C THR A 89 2.60 16.40 10.01
N CYS A 90 3.49 17.14 9.37
CA CYS A 90 4.58 16.56 8.60
C CYS A 90 5.73 16.13 9.51
N GLY A 91 6.29 14.95 9.27
CA GLY A 91 7.53 14.46 9.89
C GLY A 91 8.58 14.19 8.83
N LEU A 92 9.86 14.43 9.15
CA LEU A 92 10.98 14.05 8.30
C LEU A 92 11.61 12.76 8.84
N VAL A 93 11.58 11.71 8.04
CA VAL A 93 12.30 10.46 8.32
C VAL A 93 13.57 10.44 7.46
N PRO A 94 14.77 10.45 8.06
CA PRO A 94 15.99 10.29 7.28
C PRO A 94 16.00 8.89 6.65
N LYS A 95 16.01 8.83 5.32
CA LYS A 95 16.19 7.57 4.59
C LYS A 95 17.59 7.06 4.91
N ARG A 96 17.71 5.96 5.66
CA ARG A 96 19.00 5.26 5.74
C ARG A 96 19.41 4.89 4.31
N PRO A 97 20.65 5.18 3.88
CA PRO A 97 21.11 4.74 2.57
C PRO A 97 20.89 3.23 2.49
N ALA A 98 20.30 2.77 1.38
CA ALA A 98 20.17 1.35 1.12
C ALA A 98 21.58 0.75 1.20
N THR A 99 21.74 -0.32 1.97
CA THR A 99 23.01 -1.06 2.02
C THR A 99 23.34 -1.43 0.59
N SER A 100 24.37 -0.80 0.00
CA SER A 100 24.80 -1.19 -1.33
C SER A 100 25.32 -2.62 -1.23
N TRP A 101 24.76 -3.52 -2.03
CA TRP A 101 25.35 -4.83 -2.29
C TRP A 101 26.58 -4.64 -3.18
N LEU A 102 27.60 -4.00 -2.63
CA LEU A 102 28.95 -3.97 -3.16
C LEU A 102 29.86 -4.51 -2.06
N ARG A 103 29.93 -5.84 -1.96
CA ARG A 103 31.05 -6.51 -1.31
C ARG A 103 31.44 -7.78 -2.06
N ALA A 104 32.69 -7.70 -2.53
CA ALA A 104 33.63 -8.70 -3.05
C ALA A 104 33.34 -9.27 -4.44
#